data_AF-V6TIZ8-F1
#
_entry.id   AF-V6TIZ8-F1
#
_cell.length_a   1.000
_cell.length_b   1.000
_cell.length_c   1.000
_cell.angle_alpha   90.00
_cell.angle_beta   90.00
_cell.angle_gamma   90.00
#
_symmetry.space_group_name_H-M   'P 1'
#
loop_
_entity.id
_entity.type
_entity.pdbx_description
1 polymer ?
#
loop_
_entity_poly.entity_id
_entity_poly.type
_entity_poly.pdbx_seq_one_letter_code
_entity_poly.pdbx_strand_id
1 'polypeptide(L)'
;MLDFKMEDKEDFLECLDMAIAAQALPATGHLDALASENDLFLYLKEVSTPADLLAGVSAFDLSVRTDDSLLGGEEFPRGTSALMYLLRAKKELLASTLLNWAMTEEGAAGRCLLGLQDSNGMSALMLAAQGGFLELVRSLAPYEACLQMHSEAHIKCSGTKPSSWVSGKTALMLAVEARHFDVALFLSTYESGMFFVLEKHIRNTDRTKTVFIDHLFALDILESISQDLENDPHAKNLSDALDLDRWMRAAVTKDIARLIEMAPGFLGKTNGLGQTAIMIACCKDQVDSIRALIRYCPEQFRTLELSKHDVFDNNALCYATLMKSVACVTLLSAYNEAHYQNFSLHRPDERNIASRWNGKGVMGCLEYAQSIGFCDAYPLLSEPLCPSRRL
;
A
#
# COMPACT_ATOMS: atom_id res chain seq x y z
N MET A 1 39.75 9.01 10.78
CA MET A 1 39.11 8.79 12.09
C MET A 1 38.40 10.08 12.47
N LEU A 2 37.20 10.24 11.91
CA LEU A 2 36.21 11.25 12.29
C LEU A 2 34.90 10.46 12.30
N ASP A 3 34.52 10.00 13.49
CA ASP A 3 33.24 9.35 13.74
C ASP A 3 32.17 10.43 13.70
N PHE A 4 31.30 10.40 12.69
CA PHE A 4 30.00 11.04 12.75
C PHE A 4 28.98 9.96 13.08
N LYS A 5 28.64 9.87 14.37
CA LYS A 5 27.43 9.19 14.80
C LYS A 5 26.25 10.11 14.51
N MET A 6 25.44 9.76 13.52
CA MET A 6 24.14 10.40 13.29
C MET A 6 23.16 9.85 14.32
N GLU A 7 22.99 10.56 15.43
CA GLU A 7 22.09 10.13 16.52
C GLU A 7 20.78 10.93 16.61
N ASP A 8 20.60 12.06 15.92
CA ASP A 8 19.34 12.83 16.00
C ASP A 8 18.78 13.33 14.66
N LYS A 9 17.44 13.30 14.54
CA LYS A 9 16.65 13.81 13.38
C LYS A 9 16.82 15.32 13.16
N GLU A 10 17.25 16.05 14.20
CA GLU A 10 17.46 17.51 14.15
C GLU A 10 18.71 17.86 13.33
N ASP A 11 19.76 17.04 13.37
CA ASP A 11 21.00 17.28 12.60
C ASP A 11 20.77 17.22 11.08
N PHE A 12 19.80 16.41 10.63
CA PHE A 12 19.44 16.31 9.21
C PHE A 12 18.68 17.56 8.72
N LEU A 13 17.85 18.15 9.57
CA LEU A 13 17.09 19.36 9.27
C LEU A 13 18.00 20.59 9.25
N GLU A 14 18.96 20.69 10.18
CA GLU A 14 19.96 21.77 10.15
C GLU A 14 20.86 21.70 8.91
N CYS A 15 21.25 20.51 8.46
CA CYS A 15 21.97 20.35 7.19
C CYS A 15 21.12 20.74 5.97
N LEU A 16 19.81 20.51 6.01
CA LEU A 16 18.89 20.89 4.94
C LEU A 16 18.68 22.42 4.88
N ASP A 17 18.49 23.07 6.05
CA ASP A 17 18.35 24.52 6.15
C ASP A 17 19.64 25.25 5.72
N MET A 18 20.81 24.70 6.07
CA MET A 18 22.10 25.23 5.59
C MET A 18 22.31 25.04 4.08
N ALA A 19 21.79 23.96 3.49
CA ALA A 19 21.85 23.74 2.04
C ALA A 19 20.88 24.65 1.28
N ILE A 20 19.72 24.99 1.88
CA ILE A 20 18.74 25.95 1.35
C ILE A 20 19.28 27.40 1.42
N ALA A 21 19.98 27.76 2.49
CA ALA A 21 20.52 29.11 2.67
C ALA A 21 21.75 29.44 1.79
N ALA A 22 22.46 28.42 1.27
CA ALA A 22 23.73 28.60 0.56
C ALA A 22 23.61 28.76 -0.97
N GLN A 23 22.42 28.60 -1.56
CA GLN A 23 22.22 28.77 -3.00
C GLN A 23 21.53 30.10 -3.29
N ALA A 24 22.31 31.08 -3.73
CA ALA A 24 21.80 32.35 -4.23
C ALA A 24 20.74 32.12 -5.32
N LEU A 25 19.55 32.70 -5.14
CA LEU A 25 18.41 32.59 -6.06
C LEU A 25 18.83 32.94 -7.50
N PRO A 26 18.72 32.00 -8.46
CA PRO A 26 18.63 32.36 -9.86
C PRO A 26 17.24 32.94 -10.15
N ALA A 27 17.17 33.81 -11.16
CA ALA A 27 16.00 34.63 -11.48
C ALA A 27 14.70 33.82 -11.66
N THR A 28 13.75 34.01 -10.75
CA THR A 28 12.42 33.35 -10.68
C THR A 28 11.42 33.86 -11.72
N GLY A 29 11.72 34.93 -12.46
CA GLY A 29 10.74 35.65 -13.27
C GLY A 29 10.03 34.85 -14.37
N HIS A 30 10.62 33.76 -14.89
CA HIS A 30 9.96 32.88 -15.85
C HIS A 30 9.03 31.86 -15.18
N LEU A 31 9.44 31.31 -14.03
CA LEU A 31 8.63 30.39 -13.23
C LEU A 31 7.45 31.11 -12.58
N ASP A 32 7.65 32.36 -12.14
CA ASP A 32 6.61 33.24 -11.63
C ASP A 32 5.53 33.54 -12.69
N ALA A 33 5.92 33.65 -13.97
CA ALA A 33 4.99 33.82 -15.09
C ALA A 33 4.17 32.54 -15.35
N LEU A 34 4.78 31.35 -15.27
CA LEU A 34 4.07 30.07 -15.43
C LEU A 34 3.09 29.80 -14.27
N ALA A 35 3.47 30.19 -13.05
CA ALA A 35 2.55 30.18 -11.90
C ALA A 35 1.35 31.12 -12.13
N SER A 36 1.54 32.24 -12.83
CA SER A 36 0.44 33.15 -13.19
C SER A 36 -0.52 32.59 -14.24
N GLU A 37 -0.05 31.67 -15.10
CA GLU A 37 -0.88 30.91 -16.06
C GLU A 37 -1.59 29.72 -15.38
N ASN A 38 -1.23 29.41 -14.13
CA ASN A 38 -1.77 28.33 -13.30
C ASN A 38 -1.71 26.92 -13.94
N ASP A 39 -0.71 26.70 -14.80
CA ASP A 39 -0.45 25.39 -15.40
C ASP A 39 0.64 24.64 -14.62
N LEU A 40 0.20 23.77 -13.72
CA LEU A 40 1.05 22.94 -12.87
C LEU A 40 2.02 22.07 -13.67
N PHE A 41 1.60 21.50 -14.80
CA PHE A 41 2.44 20.53 -15.51
C PHE A 41 3.50 21.21 -16.37
N LEU A 42 3.22 22.40 -16.92
CA LEU A 42 4.26 23.24 -17.53
C LEU A 42 5.29 23.67 -16.49
N TYR A 43 4.85 24.06 -15.30
CA TYR A 43 5.76 24.37 -14.19
C TYR A 43 6.64 23.16 -13.82
N LEU A 44 6.04 21.97 -13.62
CA LEU A 44 6.79 20.75 -13.29
C LEU A 44 7.73 20.28 -14.41
N LYS A 45 7.43 20.64 -15.66
CA LYS A 45 8.30 20.36 -16.81
C LYS A 45 9.59 21.18 -16.74
N GLU A 46 9.49 22.48 -16.47
CA GLU A 46 10.64 23.40 -16.45
C GLU A 46 11.41 23.35 -15.12
N VAL A 47 10.74 23.05 -14.01
CA VAL A 47 11.39 22.98 -12.70
C VAL A 47 12.48 21.91 -12.68
N SER A 48 13.65 22.31 -12.19
CA SER A 48 14.86 21.48 -12.23
C SER A 48 15.48 21.27 -10.85
N THR A 49 15.22 22.14 -9.87
CA THR A 49 15.80 22.04 -8.52
C THR A 49 14.72 21.83 -7.45
N PRO A 50 15.05 21.12 -6.35
CA PRO A 50 14.15 20.97 -5.20
C PRO A 50 13.71 22.30 -4.57
N ALA A 51 14.64 23.28 -4.50
CA ALA A 51 14.36 24.58 -3.91
C ALA A 51 13.31 25.35 -4.72
N ASP A 52 13.47 25.39 -6.05
CA ASP A 52 12.48 26.03 -6.94
C ASP A 52 11.12 25.35 -6.80
N LEU A 53 11.10 24.01 -6.80
CA LEU A 53 9.87 23.23 -6.63
C LEU A 53 9.12 23.65 -5.36
N LEU A 54 9.78 23.64 -4.20
CA LEU A 54 9.14 23.99 -2.93
C LEU A 54 8.70 25.45 -2.86
N ALA A 55 9.43 26.37 -3.50
CA ALA A 55 9.07 27.77 -3.54
C ALA A 55 7.75 28.04 -4.30
N GLY A 56 7.48 27.28 -5.37
CA GLY A 56 6.30 27.49 -6.22
C GLY A 56 5.15 26.50 -6.01
N VAL A 57 5.41 25.27 -5.58
CA VAL A 57 4.42 24.18 -5.63
C VAL A 57 3.19 24.42 -4.75
N SER A 58 3.35 25.16 -3.66
CA SER A 58 2.26 25.52 -2.73
C SER A 58 1.22 26.47 -3.33
N ALA A 59 1.56 27.17 -4.43
CA ALA A 59 0.67 28.09 -5.12
C ALA A 59 -0.31 27.38 -6.07
N PHE A 60 -0.08 26.11 -6.40
CA PHE A 60 -0.88 25.36 -7.37
C PHE A 60 -1.93 24.46 -6.72
N ASP A 61 -3.02 24.21 -7.44
CA ASP A 61 -3.96 23.15 -7.10
C ASP A 61 -3.37 21.78 -7.47
N LEU A 62 -2.86 21.06 -6.47
CA LEU A 62 -2.28 19.72 -6.63
C LEU A 62 -3.32 18.63 -6.90
N SER A 63 -4.62 18.94 -6.90
CA SER A 63 -5.67 18.02 -7.31
C SER A 63 -5.81 17.89 -8.83
N VAL A 64 -5.21 18.81 -9.59
CA VAL A 64 -5.22 18.82 -11.06
C VAL A 64 -4.54 17.57 -11.63
N ARG A 65 -5.12 17.01 -12.70
CA ARG A 65 -4.64 15.80 -13.38
C ARG A 65 -4.49 16.06 -14.86
N THR A 66 -3.58 15.32 -15.50
CA THR A 66 -3.44 15.39 -16.96
C THR A 66 -4.75 14.98 -17.64
N ASP A 67 -5.04 15.63 -18.77
CA ASP A 67 -6.11 15.25 -19.68
C ASP A 67 -5.58 15.13 -21.11
N ASP A 68 -6.46 14.81 -22.05
CA ASP A 68 -6.11 14.59 -23.46
C ASP A 68 -5.62 15.89 -24.15
N SER A 69 -5.79 17.06 -23.53
CA SER A 69 -5.45 18.38 -24.08
C SER A 69 -4.16 18.97 -23.51
N LEU A 70 -3.83 18.68 -22.25
CA LEU A 70 -2.75 19.34 -21.53
C LEU A 70 -1.38 18.69 -21.76
N LEU A 71 -1.30 17.40 -22.07
CA LEU A 71 -0.06 16.65 -22.35
C LEU A 71 -0.37 15.26 -22.97
N GLY A 72 -1.51 15.13 -23.66
CA GLY A 72 -2.09 13.86 -24.14
C GLY A 72 -1.27 13.15 -25.21
N GLY A 73 -0.24 12.41 -24.78
CA GLY A 73 0.49 11.42 -25.56
C GLY A 73 0.71 10.13 -24.75
N GLU A 74 1.19 9.06 -25.38
CA GLU A 74 1.44 7.77 -24.68
C GLU A 74 2.40 7.89 -23.48
N GLU A 75 3.16 8.98 -23.37
CA GLU A 75 4.12 9.24 -22.30
C GLU A 75 3.45 9.58 -20.95
N PHE A 76 2.32 10.30 -20.96
CA PHE A 76 1.60 10.73 -19.76
C PHE A 76 0.10 10.42 -19.89
N PRO A 77 -0.36 9.25 -19.41
CA PRO A 77 -1.75 8.86 -19.47
C PRO A 77 -2.67 9.88 -18.79
N ARG A 78 -3.92 9.98 -19.24
CA ARG A 78 -4.95 10.78 -18.60
C ARG A 78 -5.07 10.41 -17.11
N GLY A 79 -5.28 11.39 -16.24
CA GLY A 79 -5.37 11.14 -14.80
C GLY A 79 -4.02 11.09 -14.08
N THR A 80 -2.89 11.34 -14.78
CA THR A 80 -1.56 11.42 -14.15
C THR A 80 -1.55 12.59 -13.16
N SER A 81 -1.15 12.32 -11.91
CA SER A 81 -0.94 13.34 -10.88
C SER A 81 0.44 13.98 -11.00
N ALA A 82 0.68 15.09 -10.28
CA ALA A 82 2.00 15.74 -10.22
C ALA A 82 3.12 14.78 -9.80
N LEU A 83 2.87 13.93 -8.80
CA LEU A 83 3.85 12.96 -8.32
C LEU A 83 4.14 11.88 -9.38
N MET A 84 3.09 11.34 -10.02
CA MET A 84 3.25 10.37 -11.12
C MET A 84 3.99 10.98 -12.31
N TYR A 85 3.71 12.25 -12.64
CA TYR A 85 4.38 12.98 -13.70
C TYR A 85 5.89 13.05 -13.47
N LEU A 86 6.32 13.46 -12.26
CA LEU A 86 7.74 13.53 -11.92
C LEU A 86 8.43 12.17 -12.02
N LEU A 87 7.76 11.09 -11.60
CA LEU A 87 8.30 9.72 -11.71
C LEU A 87 8.42 9.27 -13.17
N ARG A 88 7.40 9.54 -14.01
CA ARG A 88 7.43 9.25 -15.45
C ARG A 88 8.53 10.04 -16.17
N ALA A 89 8.72 11.30 -15.77
CA ALA A 89 9.78 12.17 -16.26
C ALA A 89 11.18 11.82 -15.68
N LYS A 90 11.29 10.77 -14.86
CA LYS A 90 12.53 10.32 -14.19
C LYS A 90 13.19 11.40 -13.32
N LYS A 91 12.38 12.31 -12.77
CA LYS A 91 12.79 13.37 -11.84
C LYS A 91 12.67 12.88 -10.40
N GLU A 92 13.36 11.79 -10.05
CA GLU A 92 13.26 11.11 -8.74
C GLU A 92 13.47 12.05 -7.56
N LEU A 93 14.51 12.89 -7.61
CA LEU A 93 14.83 13.84 -6.53
C LEU A 93 13.70 14.85 -6.30
N LEU A 94 13.02 15.28 -7.35
CA LEU A 94 11.88 16.20 -7.24
C LEU A 94 10.64 15.47 -6.73
N ALA A 95 10.42 14.21 -7.16
CA ALA A 95 9.35 13.39 -6.65
C ALA A 95 9.50 13.11 -5.14
N SER A 96 10.70 12.79 -4.68
CA SER A 96 11.00 12.57 -3.25
C SER A 96 10.85 13.86 -2.45
N THR A 97 11.32 14.99 -2.98
CA THR A 97 11.13 16.31 -2.37
C THR A 97 9.64 16.64 -2.22
N LEU A 98 8.84 16.46 -3.29
CA LEU A 98 7.40 16.71 -3.27
C LEU A 98 6.69 15.82 -2.25
N LEU A 99 7.03 14.53 -2.22
CA LEU A 99 6.45 13.58 -1.29
C LEU A 99 6.78 13.92 0.17
N ASN A 100 8.05 14.21 0.45
CA ASN A 100 8.50 14.58 1.80
C ASN A 100 7.81 15.86 2.28
N TRP A 101 7.71 16.88 1.41
CA TRP A 101 6.96 18.08 1.71
C TRP A 101 5.48 17.79 1.96
N ALA A 102 4.84 16.92 1.16
CA ALA A 102 3.44 16.55 1.37
C ALA A 102 3.17 15.87 2.73
N MET A 103 4.21 15.28 3.35
CA MET A 103 4.10 14.68 4.68
C MET A 103 4.23 15.70 5.82
N THR A 104 4.76 16.90 5.56
CA THR A 104 4.85 17.97 6.58
C THR A 104 3.49 18.64 6.81
N GLU A 105 3.41 19.45 7.86
CA GLU A 105 2.24 20.26 8.16
C GLU A 105 1.97 21.31 7.07
N GLU A 106 3.03 21.94 6.57
CA GLU A 106 2.96 22.99 5.56
C GLU A 106 2.52 22.45 4.20
N GLY A 107 2.91 21.20 3.87
CA GLY A 107 2.55 20.54 2.63
C GLY A 107 1.32 19.64 2.71
N ALA A 108 0.51 19.71 3.78
CA ALA A 108 -0.62 18.81 3.97
C ALA A 108 -1.61 18.78 2.78
N ALA A 109 -1.72 19.87 2.01
CA ALA A 109 -2.50 19.92 0.76
C ALA A 109 -2.00 18.90 -0.29
N GLY A 110 -0.69 18.63 -0.32
CA GLY A 110 -0.06 17.64 -1.20
C GLY A 110 -0.42 16.19 -0.90
N ARG A 111 -1.01 15.88 0.27
CA ARG A 111 -1.48 14.52 0.60
C ARG A 111 -2.55 14.01 -0.35
N CYS A 112 -3.24 14.92 -1.06
CA CYS A 112 -4.19 14.55 -2.11
C CYS A 112 -3.56 13.80 -3.30
N LEU A 113 -2.23 13.76 -3.39
CA LEU A 113 -1.47 13.04 -4.42
C LEU A 113 -1.34 11.53 -4.13
N LEU A 114 -1.60 11.10 -2.90
CA LEU A 114 -1.48 9.70 -2.45
C LEU A 114 -2.75 8.90 -2.79
N GLY A 115 -2.59 7.61 -3.06
CA GLY A 115 -3.73 6.70 -3.27
C GLY A 115 -4.42 6.89 -4.63
N LEU A 116 -3.80 7.64 -5.54
CA LEU A 116 -4.34 7.92 -6.86
C LEU A 116 -3.87 6.88 -7.87
N GLN A 117 -4.66 6.72 -8.93
CA GLN A 117 -4.25 6.00 -10.12
C GLN A 117 -4.59 6.80 -11.37
N ASP A 118 -3.76 6.68 -12.41
CA ASP A 118 -4.09 7.21 -13.73
C ASP A 118 -5.14 6.34 -14.45
N SER A 119 -5.47 6.69 -15.70
CA SER A 119 -6.44 5.96 -16.53
C SER A 119 -6.05 4.52 -16.85
N ASN A 120 -4.81 4.13 -16.55
CA ASN A 120 -4.35 2.75 -16.69
C ASN A 120 -4.38 1.98 -15.37
N GLY A 121 -4.70 2.64 -14.26
CA GLY A 121 -4.53 2.07 -12.93
C GLY A 121 -3.10 2.13 -12.44
N MET A 122 -2.23 2.95 -13.04
CA MET A 122 -0.87 3.12 -12.55
C MET A 122 -0.85 4.10 -11.38
N SER A 123 -0.31 3.69 -10.25
CA SER A 123 -0.11 4.56 -9.08
C SER A 123 1.33 5.12 -9.02
N ALA A 124 1.59 6.06 -8.09
CA ALA A 124 2.95 6.56 -7.88
C ALA A 124 3.88 5.47 -7.33
N LEU A 125 3.38 4.62 -6.42
CA LEU A 125 4.08 3.45 -5.89
C LEU A 125 4.49 2.48 -7.01
N MET A 126 3.60 2.21 -7.95
CA MET A 126 3.89 1.34 -9.09
C MET A 126 5.01 1.89 -9.97
N LEU A 127 4.99 3.21 -10.23
CA LEU A 127 6.05 3.88 -11.01
C LEU A 127 7.38 3.89 -10.25
N ALA A 128 7.36 4.16 -8.94
CA ALA A 128 8.54 4.12 -8.09
C ALA A 128 9.13 2.71 -8.01
N ALA A 129 8.26 1.69 -7.91
CA ALA A 129 8.67 0.29 -7.84
C ALA A 129 9.28 -0.20 -9.16
N GLN A 130 8.68 0.19 -10.29
CA GLN A 130 9.23 -0.07 -11.62
C GLN A 130 10.58 0.62 -11.85
N GLY A 131 10.80 1.80 -11.25
CA GLY A 131 12.06 2.55 -11.33
C GLY A 131 13.14 2.11 -10.33
N GLY A 132 12.81 1.27 -9.35
CA GLY A 132 13.74 0.82 -8.32
C GLY A 132 13.98 1.85 -7.20
N PHE A 133 13.09 2.82 -7.02
CA PHE A 133 13.26 3.92 -6.06
C PHE A 133 12.81 3.51 -4.65
N LEU A 134 13.64 2.72 -3.95
CA LEU A 134 13.28 2.08 -2.67
C LEU A 134 12.76 3.06 -1.60
N GLU A 135 13.37 4.23 -1.44
CA GLU A 135 12.93 5.20 -0.42
C GLU A 135 11.56 5.81 -0.73
N LEU A 136 11.27 6.10 -2.00
CA LEU A 136 9.94 6.49 -2.44
C LEU A 136 8.92 5.38 -2.23
N VAL A 137 9.29 4.14 -2.54
CA VAL A 137 8.46 2.96 -2.31
C VAL A 137 8.11 2.82 -0.83
N ARG A 138 9.07 2.98 0.08
CA ARG A 138 8.85 2.92 1.53
C ARG A 138 7.83 3.96 2.01
N SER A 139 7.92 5.18 1.48
CA SER A 139 7.01 6.27 1.86
C SER A 139 5.61 6.13 1.24
N LEU A 140 5.50 5.53 0.05
CA LEU A 140 4.23 5.36 -0.67
C LEU A 140 3.47 4.08 -0.31
N ALA A 141 4.18 3.01 0.05
CA ALA A 141 3.58 1.69 0.31
C ALA A 141 2.43 1.71 1.34
N PRO A 142 2.51 2.47 2.45
CA PRO A 142 1.39 2.55 3.39
C PRO A 142 0.08 3.04 2.78
N TYR A 143 0.13 3.85 1.71
CA TYR A 143 -1.04 4.50 1.12
C TYR A 143 -1.53 3.86 -0.18
N GLU A 144 -0.62 3.21 -0.91
CA GLU A 144 -0.87 2.74 -2.28
C GLU A 144 -0.65 1.25 -2.48
N ALA A 145 -0.19 0.52 -1.46
CA ALA A 145 -0.07 -0.92 -1.54
C ALA A 145 -1.40 -1.58 -1.92
N CYS A 146 -1.30 -2.68 -2.67
CA CYS A 146 -2.43 -3.47 -3.15
C CYS A 146 -3.32 -2.78 -4.19
N LEU A 147 -3.01 -1.55 -4.60
CA LEU A 147 -3.59 -0.99 -5.82
C LEU A 147 -3.20 -1.85 -7.01
N GLN A 148 -4.11 -1.97 -7.97
CA GLN A 148 -3.94 -2.81 -9.16
C GLN A 148 -4.15 -1.99 -10.42
N MET A 149 -3.27 -2.22 -11.39
CA MET A 149 -3.52 -1.76 -12.76
C MET A 149 -4.81 -2.40 -13.26
N HIS A 150 -5.68 -1.62 -13.89
CA HIS A 150 -6.88 -2.12 -14.54
C HIS A 150 -6.77 -2.10 -16.07
N SER A 151 -5.71 -1.48 -16.61
CA SER A 151 -5.44 -1.52 -18.04
C SER A 151 -4.79 -2.82 -18.46
N GLU A 152 -5.15 -3.25 -19.66
CA GLU A 152 -4.54 -4.39 -20.32
C GLU A 152 -3.17 -3.97 -20.87
N ALA A 153 -2.09 -4.33 -20.17
CA ALA A 153 -0.75 -4.18 -20.69
C ALA A 153 -0.52 -5.23 -21.80
N HIS A 154 -0.23 -4.76 -23.01
CA HIS A 154 0.07 -5.63 -24.14
C HIS A 154 1.45 -6.27 -24.00
N ILE A 155 1.53 -7.60 -23.96
CA ILE A 155 2.79 -8.29 -24.15
C ILE A 155 3.03 -8.40 -25.66
N LYS A 156 3.95 -7.59 -26.19
CA LYS A 156 4.35 -7.65 -27.60
C LYS A 156 5.13 -8.95 -27.84
N CYS A 157 4.47 -9.96 -28.41
CA CYS A 157 5.17 -11.01 -29.14
C CYS A 157 5.56 -10.45 -30.51
N SER A 158 6.82 -10.63 -30.92
CA SER A 158 7.44 -10.06 -32.12
C SER A 158 6.48 -9.77 -33.30
N GLY A 159 6.18 -8.49 -33.53
CA GLY A 159 5.79 -7.96 -34.84
C GLY A 159 4.35 -8.12 -35.34
N THR A 160 3.40 -8.67 -34.58
CA THR A 160 1.96 -8.68 -34.99
C THR A 160 1.03 -8.44 -33.80
N LYS A 161 -0.28 -8.20 -34.07
CA LYS A 161 -1.32 -7.89 -33.07
C LYS A 161 -1.14 -8.70 -31.78
N PRO A 162 -1.25 -8.06 -30.59
CA PRO A 162 -0.96 -8.69 -29.31
C PRO A 162 -1.75 -9.99 -29.15
N SER A 163 -1.02 -11.07 -28.87
CA SER A 163 -1.57 -12.39 -28.57
C SER A 163 -1.84 -12.57 -27.09
N SER A 164 -1.44 -11.61 -26.25
CA SER A 164 -1.57 -11.70 -24.80
C SER A 164 -1.68 -10.33 -24.14
N TRP A 165 -2.44 -10.30 -23.05
CA TRP A 165 -2.82 -9.12 -22.29
C TRP A 165 -2.65 -9.42 -20.81
N VAL A 166 -2.28 -8.40 -20.04
CA VAL A 166 -2.15 -8.53 -18.59
C VAL A 166 -2.94 -7.43 -17.91
N SER A 167 -3.76 -7.79 -16.92
CA SER A 167 -4.45 -6.85 -16.03
C SER A 167 -4.26 -7.26 -14.58
N GLY A 168 -4.34 -6.31 -13.65
CA GLY A 168 -4.24 -6.56 -12.22
C GLY A 168 -2.83 -6.52 -11.65
N LYS A 169 -1.84 -6.00 -12.39
CA LYS A 169 -0.47 -5.87 -11.89
C LYS A 169 -0.41 -4.94 -10.68
N THR A 170 0.39 -5.32 -9.70
CA THR A 170 0.70 -4.53 -8.51
C THR A 170 2.13 -3.96 -8.58
N ALA A 171 2.52 -3.13 -7.61
CA ALA A 171 3.85 -2.56 -7.56
C ALA A 171 4.96 -3.62 -7.41
N LEU A 172 4.71 -4.67 -6.61
CA LEU A 172 5.58 -5.83 -6.44
C LEU A 172 5.88 -6.51 -7.79
N MET A 173 4.84 -6.77 -8.58
CA MET A 173 4.98 -7.44 -9.88
C MET A 173 5.82 -6.61 -10.85
N LEU A 174 5.63 -5.29 -10.86
CA LEU A 174 6.41 -4.37 -11.68
C LEU A 174 7.88 -4.31 -11.23
N ALA A 175 8.15 -4.33 -9.93
CA ALA A 175 9.51 -4.40 -9.39
C ALA A 175 10.22 -5.71 -9.80
N VAL A 176 9.52 -6.85 -9.72
CA VAL A 176 10.05 -8.15 -10.16
C VAL A 176 10.37 -8.15 -11.65
N GLU A 177 9.47 -7.64 -12.50
CA GLU A 177 9.70 -7.53 -13.95
C GLU A 177 10.88 -6.61 -14.29
N ALA A 178 11.04 -5.52 -13.54
CA ALA A 178 12.16 -4.59 -13.67
C ALA A 178 13.45 -5.09 -13.00
N ARG A 179 13.41 -6.24 -12.31
CA ARG A 179 14.54 -6.86 -11.58
C ARG A 179 15.05 -6.01 -10.41
N HIS A 180 14.19 -5.19 -9.81
CA HIS A 180 14.44 -4.45 -8.58
C HIS A 180 14.06 -5.30 -7.37
N PHE A 181 14.92 -6.28 -7.06
CA PHE A 181 14.61 -7.32 -6.07
C PHE A 181 14.57 -6.81 -4.62
N ASP A 182 15.29 -5.74 -4.31
CA ASP A 182 15.25 -5.05 -3.02
C ASP A 182 13.89 -4.38 -2.78
N VAL A 183 13.36 -3.71 -3.81
CA VAL A 183 12.00 -3.16 -3.82
C VAL A 183 10.96 -4.27 -3.75
N ALA A 184 11.11 -5.32 -4.56
CA ALA A 184 10.19 -6.46 -4.55
C ALA A 184 10.19 -7.16 -3.19
N LEU A 185 11.36 -7.31 -2.57
CA LEU A 185 11.50 -7.87 -1.23
C LEU A 185 10.73 -7.04 -0.20
N PHE A 186 10.85 -5.71 -0.24
CA PHE A 186 10.09 -4.84 0.65
C PHE A 186 8.58 -4.95 0.42
N LEU A 187 8.13 -4.88 -0.85
CA LEU A 187 6.72 -4.92 -1.23
C LEU A 187 6.06 -6.29 -1.02
N SER A 188 6.82 -7.38 -0.91
CA SER A 188 6.28 -8.70 -0.57
C SER A 188 5.49 -8.68 0.73
N THR A 189 5.92 -7.84 1.69
CA THR A 189 5.25 -7.65 2.98
C THR A 189 3.96 -6.84 2.88
N TYR A 190 3.66 -6.21 1.75
CA TYR A 190 2.45 -5.42 1.54
C TYR A 190 1.47 -6.15 0.64
N GLU A 191 1.96 -6.73 -0.46
CA GLU A 191 1.15 -7.25 -1.56
C GLU A 191 1.09 -8.78 -1.60
N SER A 192 1.29 -9.40 -0.43
CA SER A 192 1.19 -10.85 -0.24
C SER A 192 -0.13 -11.41 -0.77
N GLY A 193 -0.05 -12.46 -1.57
CA GLY A 193 -1.23 -13.14 -2.13
C GLY A 193 -1.96 -12.37 -3.23
N MET A 194 -1.44 -11.23 -3.68
CA MET A 194 -1.93 -10.54 -4.86
C MET A 194 -1.49 -11.29 -6.13
N PHE A 195 -2.37 -11.33 -7.12
CA PHE A 195 -2.12 -11.95 -8.42
C PHE A 195 -2.58 -11.03 -9.54
N PHE A 196 -2.01 -11.23 -10.73
CA PHE A 196 -2.51 -10.64 -11.95
C PHE A 196 -3.08 -11.72 -12.87
N VAL A 197 -3.93 -11.28 -13.80
CA VAL A 197 -4.51 -12.16 -14.81
C VAL A 197 -3.72 -12.01 -16.10
N LEU A 198 -3.16 -13.11 -16.58
CA LEU A 198 -2.54 -13.21 -17.89
C LEU A 198 -3.53 -13.91 -18.82
N GLU A 199 -4.04 -13.17 -19.79
CA GLU A 199 -4.86 -13.74 -20.85
C GLU A 199 -4.02 -13.96 -22.10
N LYS A 200 -4.07 -15.18 -22.64
CA LYS A 200 -3.39 -15.53 -23.89
C LYS A 200 -4.38 -16.06 -24.92
N HIS A 201 -4.36 -15.45 -26.09
CA HIS A 201 -5.07 -15.94 -27.25
C HIS A 201 -4.16 -16.85 -28.08
N ILE A 202 -4.51 -18.13 -28.11
CA ILE A 202 -3.89 -19.07 -29.05
C ILE A 202 -4.75 -19.08 -30.30
N ARG A 203 -4.17 -18.68 -31.44
CA ARG A 203 -4.81 -18.89 -32.74
C ARG A 203 -4.61 -20.35 -33.13
N ASN A 204 -5.67 -21.14 -33.09
CA ASN A 204 -5.62 -22.51 -33.63
C ASN A 204 -5.84 -22.49 -35.16
N THR A 205 -5.42 -23.55 -35.85
CA THR A 205 -5.54 -23.73 -37.31
C THR A 205 -6.97 -23.55 -37.83
N ASP A 206 -7.98 -23.80 -37.00
CA ASP A 206 -9.40 -23.73 -37.34
C ASP A 206 -10.05 -22.33 -37.16
N ARG A 207 -9.25 -21.26 -36.99
CA ARG A 207 -9.70 -19.88 -36.74
C ARG A 207 -10.51 -19.70 -35.44
N THR A 208 -10.66 -20.73 -34.62
CA THR A 208 -11.21 -20.63 -33.27
C THR A 208 -10.18 -19.96 -32.35
N LYS A 209 -10.63 -18.91 -31.63
CA LYS A 209 -9.83 -18.27 -30.60
C LYS A 209 -10.04 -19.03 -29.30
N THR A 210 -9.00 -19.68 -28.80
CA THR A 210 -9.00 -20.25 -27.44
C THR A 210 -8.32 -19.25 -26.51
N VAL A 211 -9.02 -18.87 -25.43
CA VAL A 211 -8.48 -17.99 -24.38
C VAL A 211 -7.96 -18.85 -23.26
N PHE A 212 -6.70 -18.66 -22.89
CA PHE A 212 -6.10 -19.26 -21.71
C PHE A 212 -5.91 -18.16 -20.66
N ILE A 213 -6.30 -18.44 -19.42
CA ILE A 213 -6.25 -17.50 -18.30
C ILE A 213 -5.33 -18.10 -17.25
N ASP A 214 -4.21 -17.44 -17.01
CA ASP A 214 -3.27 -17.79 -15.95
C ASP A 214 -3.30 -16.74 -14.83
N HIS A 215 -3.16 -17.20 -13.59
CA HIS A 215 -2.91 -16.34 -12.45
C HIS A 215 -1.43 -16.44 -12.09
N LEU A 216 -0.72 -15.33 -12.24
CA LEU A 216 0.70 -15.25 -11.92
C LEU A 216 0.90 -14.49 -10.61
N PHE A 217 1.68 -15.09 -9.72
CA PHE A 217 2.07 -14.52 -8.43
C PHE A 217 3.52 -14.06 -8.54
N ALA A 218 3.79 -12.80 -8.17
CA ALA A 218 5.16 -12.28 -8.14
C ALA A 218 6.07 -13.06 -7.19
N LEU A 219 5.48 -13.66 -6.17
CA LEU A 219 6.19 -14.38 -5.13
C LEU A 219 6.69 -15.74 -5.58
N ASP A 220 6.01 -16.39 -6.53
CA ASP A 220 6.50 -17.64 -7.13
C ASP A 220 7.79 -17.36 -7.93
N ILE A 221 7.86 -16.17 -8.56
CA ILE A 221 9.08 -15.70 -9.23
C ILE A 221 10.17 -15.42 -8.19
N LEU A 222 9.87 -14.71 -7.11
CA LEU A 222 10.84 -14.45 -6.04
C LEU A 222 11.34 -15.73 -5.36
N GLU A 223 10.49 -16.75 -5.18
CA GLU A 223 10.86 -18.04 -4.62
C GLU A 223 11.80 -18.81 -5.57
N SER A 224 11.52 -18.80 -6.88
CA SER A 224 12.43 -19.39 -7.87
C SER A 224 13.80 -18.72 -7.87
N ILE A 225 13.82 -17.40 -7.73
CA ILE A 225 15.05 -16.60 -7.66
C ILE A 225 15.77 -16.85 -6.33
N SER A 226 15.06 -17.01 -5.22
CA SER A 226 15.64 -17.33 -3.91
C SER A 226 16.41 -18.64 -3.90
N GLN A 227 15.96 -19.65 -4.64
CA GLN A 227 16.65 -20.94 -4.76
C GLN A 227 17.99 -20.81 -5.50
N ASP A 228 18.12 -19.84 -6.39
CA ASP A 228 19.35 -19.56 -7.14
C ASP A 228 20.35 -18.67 -6.36
N LEU A 229 19.90 -17.99 -5.30
CA LEU A 229 20.64 -16.97 -4.54
C LEU A 229 21.29 -17.47 -3.23
N GLU A 230 21.45 -18.78 -3.04
CA GLU A 230 21.91 -19.43 -1.79
C GLU A 230 23.26 -18.93 -1.20
N ASN A 231 23.99 -18.03 -1.85
CA ASN A 231 25.28 -17.49 -1.37
C ASN A 231 25.28 -15.97 -1.11
N ASP A 232 24.13 -15.28 -1.17
CA ASP A 232 24.05 -13.82 -0.98
C ASP A 232 23.60 -13.45 0.45
N PRO A 233 24.25 -12.48 1.15
CA PRO A 233 23.73 -11.93 2.41
C PRO A 233 22.27 -11.41 2.35
N HIS A 234 21.77 -11.02 1.18
CA HIS A 234 20.37 -10.65 0.96
C HIS A 234 19.40 -11.84 1.00
N ALA A 235 19.89 -13.09 0.89
CA ALA A 235 19.07 -14.30 0.88
C ALA A 235 18.37 -14.59 2.22
N LYS A 236 18.98 -14.19 3.36
CA LYS A 236 18.35 -14.36 4.68
C LYS A 236 17.15 -13.43 4.86
N ASN A 237 17.31 -12.15 4.49
CA ASN A 237 16.20 -11.18 4.53
C ASN A 237 15.09 -11.61 3.56
N LEU A 238 15.45 -12.21 2.43
CA LEU A 238 14.50 -12.82 1.49
C LEU A 238 13.76 -14.01 2.11
N SER A 239 14.46 -14.93 2.78
CA SER A 239 13.83 -16.08 3.47
C SER A 239 12.84 -15.62 4.53
N ASP A 240 13.22 -14.69 5.40
CA ASP A 240 12.35 -14.19 6.48
C ASP A 240 11.11 -13.48 5.91
N ALA A 241 11.26 -12.71 4.83
CA ALA A 241 10.15 -12.05 4.15
C ALA A 241 9.24 -13.05 3.41
N LEU A 242 9.81 -14.10 2.79
CA LEU A 242 9.06 -15.16 2.14
C LEU A 242 8.26 -16.00 3.15
N ASP A 243 8.80 -16.24 4.36
CA ASP A 243 8.04 -16.94 5.39
C ASP A 243 6.93 -16.08 5.99
N LEU A 244 7.17 -14.77 6.20
CA LEU A 244 6.11 -13.83 6.56
C LEU A 244 5.03 -13.75 5.48
N ASP A 245 5.42 -13.77 4.21
CA ASP A 245 4.50 -13.83 3.08
C ASP A 245 3.69 -15.14 3.08
N ARG A 246 4.33 -16.30 3.23
CA ARG A 246 3.64 -17.60 3.31
C ARG A 246 2.61 -17.62 4.44
N TRP A 247 2.95 -17.01 5.58
CA TRP A 247 2.04 -16.82 6.71
C TRP A 247 0.81 -15.99 6.33
N MET A 248 1.02 -14.79 5.76
CA MET A 248 -0.08 -13.89 5.36
C MET A 248 -0.94 -14.50 4.24
N ARG A 249 -0.31 -15.16 3.26
CA ARG A 249 -0.98 -15.85 2.17
C ARG A 249 -1.89 -16.95 2.66
N ALA A 250 -1.48 -17.73 3.66
CA ALA A 250 -2.33 -18.77 4.25
C ALA A 250 -3.65 -18.17 4.81
N ALA A 251 -3.59 -16.96 5.39
CA ALA A 251 -4.76 -16.21 5.80
C ALA A 251 -5.57 -15.62 4.62
N VAL A 252 -4.96 -15.36 3.46
CA VAL A 252 -5.69 -14.96 2.26
C VAL A 252 -6.41 -16.14 1.61
N THR A 253 -5.76 -17.30 1.52
CA THR A 253 -6.22 -18.47 0.74
C THR A 253 -7.07 -19.47 1.53
N LYS A 254 -7.34 -19.22 2.82
CA LYS A 254 -8.06 -20.13 3.72
C LYS A 254 -7.29 -21.42 4.02
N ASP A 255 -5.96 -21.39 3.96
CA ASP A 255 -5.13 -22.55 4.30
C ASP A 255 -4.97 -22.68 5.82
N ILE A 256 -6.00 -23.25 6.46
CA ILE A 256 -6.06 -23.44 7.91
C ILE A 256 -4.90 -24.33 8.38
N ALA A 257 -4.53 -25.36 7.61
CA ALA A 257 -3.47 -26.27 8.00
C ALA A 257 -2.12 -25.53 8.10
N ARG A 258 -1.80 -24.72 7.09
CA ARG A 258 -0.58 -23.91 7.08
C ARG A 258 -0.57 -22.84 8.17
N LEU A 259 -1.71 -22.21 8.46
CA LEU A 259 -1.84 -21.28 9.58
C LEU A 259 -1.55 -21.94 10.92
N ILE A 260 -1.99 -23.18 11.13
CA ILE A 260 -1.70 -23.87 12.40
C ILE A 260 -0.24 -24.29 12.50
N GLU A 261 0.34 -24.74 11.39
CA GLU A 261 1.74 -25.13 11.29
C GLU A 261 2.69 -23.98 11.63
N MET A 262 2.45 -22.78 11.08
CA MET A 262 3.34 -21.62 11.22
C MET A 262 3.05 -20.75 12.46
N ALA A 263 1.90 -20.93 13.12
CA ALA A 263 1.48 -20.11 14.26
C ALA A 263 2.54 -19.92 15.36
N PRO A 264 3.32 -20.94 15.79
CA PRO A 264 4.29 -20.78 16.88
C PRO A 264 5.35 -19.70 16.64
N GLY A 265 5.69 -19.41 15.37
CA GLY A 265 6.71 -18.41 15.01
C GLY A 265 6.14 -17.09 14.49
N PHE A 266 4.90 -17.10 13.98
CA PHE A 266 4.36 -15.99 13.20
C PHE A 266 3.13 -15.30 13.79
N LEU A 267 2.56 -15.81 14.88
CA LEU A 267 1.44 -15.16 15.55
C LEU A 267 1.81 -13.73 16.02
N GLY A 268 0.96 -12.77 15.70
CA GLY A 268 1.15 -11.34 15.99
C GLY A 268 2.21 -10.64 15.14
N LYS A 269 2.85 -11.34 14.19
CA LYS A 269 3.70 -10.70 13.19
C LYS A 269 2.81 -9.87 12.26
N THR A 270 3.29 -8.69 11.94
CA THR A 270 2.61 -7.76 11.06
C THR A 270 3.31 -7.66 9.73
N ASN A 271 2.51 -7.47 8.69
CA ASN A 271 2.98 -7.13 7.36
C ASN A 271 3.41 -5.64 7.33
N GLY A 272 3.81 -5.12 6.18
CA GLY A 272 4.27 -3.72 6.07
C GLY A 272 3.16 -2.67 6.35
N LEU A 273 1.89 -3.05 6.22
CA LEU A 273 0.74 -2.24 6.61
C LEU A 273 0.43 -2.35 8.11
N GLY A 274 1.23 -3.07 8.90
CA GLY A 274 0.90 -3.34 10.30
C GLY A 274 -0.23 -4.37 10.47
N GLN A 275 -0.70 -4.99 9.39
CA GLN A 275 -1.77 -5.97 9.45
C GLN A 275 -1.25 -7.31 9.94
N THR A 276 -1.99 -7.94 10.83
CA THR A 276 -1.75 -9.34 11.19
C THR A 276 -2.52 -10.30 10.29
N ALA A 277 -2.16 -11.59 10.34
CA ALA A 277 -2.91 -12.63 9.65
C ALA A 277 -4.39 -12.66 10.04
N ILE A 278 -4.74 -12.29 11.28
CA ILE A 278 -6.13 -12.22 11.74
C ILE A 278 -6.90 -11.06 11.11
N MET A 279 -6.27 -9.90 10.95
CA MET A 279 -6.88 -8.77 10.23
C MET A 279 -7.19 -9.16 8.77
N ILE A 280 -6.26 -9.87 8.12
CA ILE A 280 -6.44 -10.40 6.76
C ILE A 280 -7.56 -11.45 6.72
N ALA A 281 -7.58 -12.38 7.67
CA ALA A 281 -8.63 -13.40 7.78
C ALA A 281 -10.03 -12.77 7.99
N CYS A 282 -10.12 -11.69 8.77
CA CYS A 282 -11.36 -10.91 8.92
C CYS A 282 -11.78 -10.25 7.61
N CYS A 283 -10.81 -9.67 6.87
CA CYS A 283 -11.05 -9.09 5.55
C CYS A 283 -11.65 -10.10 4.57
N LYS A 284 -11.28 -11.38 4.68
CA LYS A 284 -11.72 -12.47 3.79
C LYS A 284 -12.87 -13.31 4.37
N ASP A 285 -13.48 -12.86 5.46
CA ASP A 285 -14.57 -13.54 6.18
C ASP A 285 -14.24 -15.01 6.52
N GLN A 286 -13.09 -15.22 7.16
CA GLN A 286 -12.54 -16.55 7.45
C GLN A 286 -12.61 -16.92 8.92
N VAL A 287 -13.82 -17.03 9.44
CA VAL A 287 -14.05 -17.33 10.86
C VAL A 287 -13.45 -18.67 11.28
N ASP A 288 -13.44 -19.67 10.39
CA ASP A 288 -12.88 -20.99 10.70
C ASP A 288 -11.37 -20.95 10.90
N SER A 289 -10.65 -20.15 10.11
CA SER A 289 -9.21 -19.90 10.29
C SER A 289 -8.93 -19.26 11.64
N ILE A 290 -9.72 -18.24 12.01
CA ILE A 290 -9.60 -17.54 13.31
C ILE A 290 -9.91 -18.51 14.45
N ARG A 291 -10.98 -19.31 14.34
CA ARG A 291 -11.38 -20.29 15.35
C ARG A 291 -10.32 -21.37 15.53
N ALA A 292 -9.69 -21.84 14.45
CA ALA A 292 -8.62 -22.81 14.51
C ALA A 292 -7.40 -22.25 15.27
N LEU A 293 -6.99 -21.01 14.96
CA LEU A 293 -5.87 -20.36 15.65
C LEU A 293 -6.16 -20.13 17.14
N ILE A 294 -7.37 -19.68 17.49
CA ILE A 294 -7.81 -19.55 18.90
C ILE A 294 -7.74 -20.89 19.63
N ARG A 295 -8.22 -21.98 19.00
CA ARG A 295 -8.18 -23.33 19.60
C ARG A 295 -6.76 -23.84 19.81
N TYR A 296 -5.83 -23.47 18.94
CA TYR A 296 -4.45 -23.92 19.00
C TYR A 296 -3.61 -23.15 20.02
N CYS A 297 -3.77 -21.84 20.11
CA CYS A 297 -2.92 -20.97 20.94
C CYS A 297 -3.71 -19.87 21.69
N PRO A 298 -4.66 -20.23 22.58
CA PRO A 298 -5.66 -19.30 23.13
C PRO A 298 -5.06 -18.12 23.91
N GLU A 299 -4.03 -18.35 24.72
CA GLU A 299 -3.38 -17.32 25.55
C GLU A 299 -2.53 -16.35 24.72
N GLN A 300 -1.80 -16.88 23.74
CA GLN A 300 -0.90 -16.11 22.87
C GLN A 300 -1.71 -15.28 21.87
N PHE A 301 -2.82 -15.83 21.37
CA PHE A 301 -3.73 -15.14 20.45
C PHE A 301 -4.18 -13.79 21.00
N ARG A 302 -4.54 -13.73 22.29
CA ARG A 302 -4.98 -12.46 22.90
C ARG A 302 -3.87 -11.42 22.94
N THR A 303 -2.70 -11.79 23.45
CA THR A 303 -1.62 -10.84 23.70
C THR A 303 -0.96 -10.35 22.42
N LEU A 304 -0.89 -11.22 21.40
CA LEU A 304 -0.15 -10.97 20.17
C LEU A 304 -1.01 -10.48 19.00
N GLU A 305 -2.31 -10.78 18.95
CA GLU A 305 -3.17 -10.42 17.80
C GLU A 305 -4.17 -9.30 18.12
N LEU A 306 -4.98 -9.45 19.18
CA LEU A 306 -6.10 -8.53 19.44
C LEU A 306 -5.68 -7.11 19.83
N SER A 307 -4.46 -6.95 20.34
CA SER A 307 -3.86 -5.67 20.70
C SER A 307 -3.18 -4.96 19.53
N LYS A 308 -3.11 -5.60 18.35
CA LYS A 308 -2.41 -5.05 17.19
C LYS A 308 -3.29 -4.10 16.42
N HIS A 309 -2.63 -3.09 15.88
CA HIS A 309 -3.20 -2.05 15.05
C HIS A 309 -2.37 -1.92 13.78
N ASP A 310 -3.04 -1.74 12.65
CA ASP A 310 -2.40 -1.46 11.38
C ASP A 310 -1.91 0.01 11.30
N VAL A 311 -1.29 0.41 10.20
CA VAL A 311 -0.79 1.79 9.97
C VAL A 311 -1.91 2.85 10.01
N PHE A 312 -3.16 2.43 9.97
CA PHE A 312 -4.35 3.26 10.05
C PHE A 312 -5.07 3.13 11.40
N ASP A 313 -4.40 2.56 12.39
CA ASP A 313 -4.91 2.31 13.74
C ASP A 313 -6.10 1.33 13.82
N ASN A 314 -6.34 0.54 12.76
CA ASN A 314 -7.41 -0.47 12.75
C ASN A 314 -6.95 -1.77 13.39
N ASN A 315 -7.81 -2.36 14.22
CA ASN A 315 -7.64 -3.70 14.75
C ASN A 315 -8.49 -4.73 13.99
N ALA A 316 -8.35 -6.01 14.33
CA ALA A 316 -9.11 -7.08 13.68
C ALA A 316 -10.65 -6.91 13.72
N LEU A 317 -11.18 -6.31 14.79
CA LEU A 317 -12.62 -6.05 14.92
C LEU A 317 -13.09 -4.97 13.92
N CYS A 318 -12.26 -3.95 13.66
CA CYS A 318 -12.52 -2.95 12.61
C CYS A 318 -12.65 -3.64 11.24
N TYR A 319 -11.73 -4.56 10.90
CA TYR A 319 -11.78 -5.32 9.64
C TYR A 319 -13.04 -6.19 9.52
N ALA A 320 -13.40 -6.91 10.59
CA ALA A 320 -14.61 -7.74 10.62
C ALA A 320 -15.89 -6.92 10.43
N THR A 321 -15.96 -5.75 11.08
CA THR A 321 -17.09 -4.81 10.97
C THR A 321 -17.19 -4.23 9.57
N LEU A 322 -16.04 -3.84 8.99
CA LEU A 322 -15.95 -3.30 7.63
C LEU A 322 -16.47 -4.27 6.58
N MET A 323 -16.14 -5.54 6.73
CA MET A 323 -16.58 -6.59 5.81
C MET A 323 -17.99 -7.11 6.09
N LYS A 324 -18.69 -6.52 7.08
CA LYS A 324 -20.01 -6.96 7.54
C LYS A 324 -20.04 -8.45 7.93
N SER A 325 -18.92 -8.95 8.46
CA SER A 325 -18.81 -10.34 8.89
C SER A 325 -19.39 -10.51 10.30
N VAL A 326 -20.65 -10.94 10.38
CA VAL A 326 -21.34 -11.20 11.66
C VAL A 326 -20.57 -12.24 12.47
N ALA A 327 -20.06 -13.27 11.82
CA ALA A 327 -19.43 -14.39 12.49
C ALA A 327 -18.01 -14.03 13.01
N CYS A 328 -17.23 -13.20 12.29
CA CYS A 328 -15.96 -12.67 12.82
C CYS A 328 -16.23 -11.70 13.97
N VAL A 329 -17.20 -10.78 13.83
CA VAL A 329 -17.55 -9.83 14.90
C VAL A 329 -18.00 -10.58 16.15
N THR A 330 -18.86 -11.59 16.02
CA THR A 330 -19.34 -12.40 17.16
C THR A 330 -18.18 -13.10 17.86
N LEU A 331 -17.28 -13.74 17.09
CA LEU A 331 -16.17 -14.50 17.65
C LEU A 331 -15.18 -13.57 18.37
N LEU A 332 -14.79 -12.47 17.72
CA LEU A 332 -13.82 -11.53 18.27
C LEU A 332 -14.38 -10.76 19.47
N SER A 333 -15.65 -10.33 19.44
CA SER A 333 -16.28 -9.62 20.56
C SER A 333 -16.39 -10.52 21.78
N ALA A 334 -16.84 -11.77 21.61
CA ALA A 334 -16.96 -12.74 22.70
C ALA A 334 -15.60 -13.09 23.33
N TYR A 335 -14.56 -13.21 22.49
CA TYR A 335 -13.20 -13.50 22.98
C TYR A 335 -12.55 -12.30 23.68
N ASN A 336 -12.95 -11.08 23.32
CA ASN A 336 -12.52 -9.85 24.00
C ASN A 336 -13.18 -9.69 25.38
N GLU A 337 -14.48 -10.01 25.50
CA GLU A 337 -15.28 -9.85 26.73
C GLU A 337 -14.96 -10.87 27.85
N ALA A 338 -14.49 -12.07 27.51
CA ALA A 338 -14.35 -13.17 28.46
C ALA A 338 -13.26 -12.98 29.56
N HIS A 339 -12.38 -11.96 29.48
CA HIS A 339 -11.22 -11.82 30.40
C HIS A 339 -10.85 -10.35 30.79
N TYR A 340 -11.83 -9.59 31.34
CA TYR A 340 -11.76 -8.37 32.19
C TYR A 340 -11.73 -6.92 31.63
N GLN A 341 -12.29 -6.06 32.51
CA GLN A 341 -12.69 -4.64 32.53
C GLN A 341 -11.75 -3.57 31.95
N ASN A 342 -12.40 -2.52 31.43
CA ASN A 342 -11.91 -1.15 31.18
C ASN A 342 -10.70 -1.01 30.25
N PHE A 343 -10.96 -0.84 28.96
CA PHE A 343 -10.07 -0.06 28.09
C PHE A 343 -10.63 1.35 27.93
N SER A 344 -9.84 2.33 28.35
CA SER A 344 -9.97 3.70 27.88
C SER A 344 -9.52 3.73 26.43
N LEU A 345 -10.43 4.05 25.51
CA LEU A 345 -10.10 4.41 24.13
C LEU A 345 -9.20 5.65 24.18
N HIS A 346 -7.92 5.49 23.87
CA HIS A 346 -7.05 6.63 23.61
C HIS A 346 -7.65 7.42 22.44
N ARG A 347 -7.62 8.76 22.55
CA ARG A 347 -7.74 9.65 21.39
C ARG A 347 -6.36 9.78 20.75
N PRO A 348 -6.19 9.45 19.46
CA PRO A 348 -5.09 9.93 18.67
C PRO A 348 -5.57 10.78 17.48
N ASP A 349 -4.60 11.46 16.90
CA ASP A 349 -4.62 12.72 16.16
C ASP A 349 -5.45 12.78 14.87
N GLU A 350 -6.04 13.95 14.57
CA GLU A 350 -7.15 14.20 13.64
C GLU A 350 -6.79 14.17 12.13
N ARG A 351 -5.76 13.43 11.69
CA ARG A 351 -5.12 13.70 10.38
C ARG A 351 -4.79 12.53 9.47
N ASN A 352 -5.54 11.42 9.46
CA ASN A 352 -5.20 10.28 8.59
C ASN A 352 -6.30 9.84 7.61
N ILE A 353 -5.91 9.81 6.34
CA ILE A 353 -6.74 9.86 5.12
C ILE A 353 -6.22 8.75 4.18
N ALA A 354 -6.90 7.60 4.07
CA ALA A 354 -6.72 6.68 2.93
C ALA A 354 -7.86 5.62 2.83
N SER A 355 -8.97 6.05 2.21
CA SER A 355 -9.86 5.27 1.30
C SER A 355 -10.06 3.76 1.57
N ARG A 356 -10.86 3.34 2.55
CA ARG A 356 -12.36 3.35 2.58
C ARG A 356 -12.96 4.38 3.54
N TRP A 357 -12.10 5.25 4.03
CA TRP A 357 -12.36 6.31 5.00
C TRP A 357 -12.81 7.63 4.32
N ASN A 358 -13.61 7.55 3.25
CA ASN A 358 -14.16 8.72 2.58
C ASN A 358 -15.48 9.16 3.21
N GLY A 359 -15.39 9.80 4.39
CA GLY A 359 -16.36 10.82 4.81
C GLY A 359 -16.85 10.75 6.25
N LYS A 360 -16.26 11.62 7.09
CA LYS A 360 -16.68 12.08 8.44
C LYS A 360 -16.19 11.28 9.65
N GLY A 361 -15.10 11.75 10.25
CA GLY A 361 -14.74 11.51 11.65
C GLY A 361 -14.37 10.06 11.99
N VAL A 362 -13.44 9.87 12.92
CA VAL A 362 -13.16 8.54 13.45
C VAL A 362 -14.42 8.05 14.17
N MET A 363 -15.04 7.04 13.58
CA MET A 363 -16.32 6.50 13.98
C MET A 363 -16.03 5.17 14.67
N GLY A 364 -16.38 5.02 15.95
CA GLY A 364 -16.14 3.75 16.67
C GLY A 364 -16.80 2.57 15.95
N CYS A 365 -16.33 1.32 16.10
CA CYS A 365 -16.89 0.16 15.35
C CYS A 365 -18.43 0.11 15.38
N LEU A 366 -19.04 0.44 16.52
CA LEU A 366 -20.50 0.56 16.68
C LEU A 366 -21.09 1.69 15.82
N GLU A 367 -20.53 2.89 15.92
CA GLU A 367 -20.98 4.04 15.13
C GLU A 367 -20.78 3.77 13.63
N TYR A 368 -19.69 3.11 13.24
CA TYR A 368 -19.41 2.75 11.85
C TYR A 368 -20.42 1.73 11.34
N ALA A 369 -20.69 0.67 12.13
CA ALA A 369 -21.76 -0.28 11.86
C ALA A 369 -23.10 0.45 11.67
N GLN A 370 -23.40 1.46 12.51
CA GLN A 370 -24.61 2.28 12.40
C GLN A 370 -24.68 3.07 11.09
N SER A 371 -23.56 3.67 10.67
CA SER A 371 -23.50 4.45 9.43
C SER A 371 -23.73 3.61 8.17
N ILE A 372 -23.26 2.35 8.17
CA ILE A 372 -23.39 1.42 7.03
C ILE A 372 -24.65 0.55 7.10
N GLY A 373 -25.51 0.75 8.12
CA GLY A 373 -26.74 -0.02 8.34
C GLY A 373 -26.51 -1.49 8.69
N PHE A 374 -25.41 -1.82 9.37
CA PHE A 374 -25.08 -3.21 9.74
C PHE A 374 -25.76 -3.62 11.05
N CYS A 375 -27.10 -3.73 11.02
CA CYS A 375 -27.95 -3.95 12.19
C CYS A 375 -27.58 -5.19 13.02
N ASP A 376 -27.13 -6.27 12.37
CA ASP A 376 -26.78 -7.53 13.05
C ASP A 376 -25.58 -7.38 13.99
N ALA A 377 -24.68 -6.41 13.73
CA ALA A 377 -23.55 -6.14 14.61
C ALA A 377 -23.90 -5.23 15.79
N TYR A 378 -25.04 -4.52 15.77
CA TYR A 378 -25.38 -3.58 16.85
C TYR A 378 -25.42 -4.28 18.21
N PRO A 379 -26.19 -5.37 18.42
CA PRO A 379 -26.19 -6.06 19.72
C PRO A 379 -24.88 -6.78 20.06
N LEU A 380 -23.95 -6.88 19.10
CA LEU A 380 -22.61 -7.45 19.33
C LEU A 380 -21.60 -6.38 19.75
N LEU A 381 -21.84 -5.12 19.38
CA LEU A 381 -20.95 -3.99 19.59
C LEU A 381 -21.48 -2.95 20.61
N SER A 382 -22.76 -3.01 20.98
CA SER A 382 -23.44 -1.99 21.80
C SER A 382 -23.44 -2.23 23.31
N GLU A 383 -23.06 -3.42 23.80
CA GLU A 383 -23.08 -3.73 25.23
C GLU A 383 -21.82 -4.51 25.65
N PRO A 384 -21.30 -4.31 26.88
CA PRO A 384 -20.41 -5.27 27.53
C PRO A 384 -21.26 -6.43 28.05
N LEU A 385 -21.48 -7.47 27.23
CA LEU A 385 -22.38 -8.57 27.54
C LEU A 385 -21.62 -9.78 28.11
N CYS A 386 -22.14 -10.32 29.22
CA CYS A 386 -21.52 -11.43 29.94
C CYS A 386 -21.23 -12.66 29.05
N PRO A 387 -20.05 -13.32 29.22
CA PRO A 387 -19.55 -14.39 28.34
C PRO A 387 -20.37 -15.71 28.35
N SER A 388 -21.40 -15.83 29.18
CA SER A 388 -22.09 -17.09 29.45
C SER A 388 -23.20 -17.47 28.45
N ARG A 389 -23.37 -16.75 27.33
CA ARG A 389 -24.45 -17.04 26.35
C ARG A 389 -24.02 -17.21 24.88
N ARG A 390 -22.72 -17.22 24.55
CA ARG A 390 -22.27 -17.25 23.13
C ARG A 390 -21.20 -18.28 22.74
N LEU A 391 -20.68 -19.10 23.66
CA LEU A 391 -19.77 -20.21 23.32
C LEU A 391 -20.51 -21.52 23.10
#